data_AF-H3JZ15-F1
#
_entry.id   AF-H3JZ15-F1
#
_cell.length_a   1.000
_cell.length_b   1.000
_cell.length_c   1.000
_cell.angle_alpha   90.00
_cell.angle_beta   90.00
_cell.angle_gamma   90.00
#
_symmetry.space_group_name_H-M   'P 1'
#
loop_
_entity.id
_entity.type
_entity.pdbx_description
1 polymer ?
#
loop_
_entity_poly.entity_id
_entity_poly.type
_entity_poly.pdbx_seq_one_letter_code
_entity_poly.pdbx_strand_id
1 'polypeptide(L)'
;AGQGPDVHARVPRHHPWPTFRRRGNPGRHHQGAQLITKDMSPGLNSGLSSATYTGPAPRYVVSVPIKKDAAWWNMSIDERLALMEEHTAPTLAYLVNVKRKFYH
;
A
#
# COMPACT_ATOMS: atom_id res chain seq x y z
N ALA A 1 -13.82 -49.55 -43.96
CA ALA A 1 -12.96 -48.78 -43.05
C ALA A 1 -13.55 -47.38 -42.92
N GLY A 2 -13.99 -46.86 -41.80
CA GLY A 2 -14.09 -47.35 -40.42
C GLY A 2 -14.80 -46.27 -39.59
N GLN A 3 -15.71 -46.71 -38.72
CA GLN A 3 -16.04 -46.20 -37.38
C GLN A 3 -16.57 -44.75 -37.19
N GLY A 4 -17.89 -44.67 -36.90
CA GLY A 4 -18.48 -44.19 -35.63
C GLY A 4 -18.38 -42.70 -35.22
N PRO A 5 -19.49 -42.04 -34.80
CA PRO A 5 -19.47 -40.68 -34.28
C PRO A 5 -19.24 -40.68 -32.75
N ASP A 6 -18.31 -39.86 -32.25
CA ASP A 6 -18.11 -39.67 -30.81
C ASP A 6 -18.37 -38.22 -30.39
N VAL A 7 -19.34 -38.09 -29.49
CA VAL A 7 -19.69 -36.91 -28.69
C VAL A 7 -18.84 -36.87 -27.41
N HIS A 8 -18.67 -35.65 -26.87
CA HIS A 8 -18.05 -35.30 -25.59
C HIS A 8 -16.52 -35.16 -25.53
N ALA A 9 -16.03 -33.92 -25.43
CA ALA A 9 -15.60 -33.34 -24.15
C ALA A 9 -14.71 -32.09 -24.39
N ARG A 10 -15.13 -30.96 -23.82
CA ARG A 10 -14.21 -29.87 -23.42
C ARG A 10 -13.18 -30.45 -22.46
N VAL A 11 -11.93 -30.00 -22.48
CA VAL A 11 -11.22 -29.06 -21.54
C VAL A 11 -9.71 -29.03 -21.97
N PRO A 12 -8.76 -28.33 -21.30
CA PRO A 12 -8.18 -27.04 -21.66
C PRO A 12 -6.69 -27.07 -22.04
N ARG A 13 -6.17 -26.00 -22.66
CA ARG A 13 -4.74 -25.65 -22.53
C ARG A 13 -4.59 -24.48 -21.56
N HIS A 14 -4.70 -24.78 -20.26
CA HIS A 14 -4.26 -23.86 -19.21
C HIS A 14 -2.73 -23.81 -19.21
N HIS A 15 -2.17 -22.61 -19.40
CA HIS A 15 -0.81 -22.31 -18.99
C HIS A 15 -0.71 -22.45 -17.46
N PRO A 16 0.27 -23.20 -16.92
CA PRO A 16 0.45 -23.29 -15.48
C PRO A 16 1.11 -22.01 -14.98
N TRP A 17 0.30 -21.09 -14.45
CA TRP A 17 0.81 -20.10 -13.51
C TRP A 17 1.29 -20.86 -12.25
N PRO A 18 2.50 -20.62 -11.72
CA PRO A 18 2.85 -21.17 -10.44
C PRO A 18 1.96 -20.51 -9.37
N THR A 19 1.11 -21.33 -8.75
CA THR A 19 0.34 -21.01 -7.55
C THR A 19 1.32 -20.76 -6.41
N PHE A 20 1.81 -19.51 -6.29
CA PHE A 20 2.52 -19.07 -5.10
C PHE A 20 1.52 -19.00 -3.95
N ARG A 21 1.42 -20.13 -3.24
CA ARG A 21 0.61 -20.32 -2.05
C ARG A 21 1.14 -19.43 -0.94
N ARG A 22 0.59 -18.22 -0.78
CA ARG A 22 0.78 -17.41 0.42
C ARG A 22 0.05 -18.07 1.59
N ARG A 23 0.72 -18.98 2.32
CA ARG A 23 0.42 -19.18 3.74
C ARG A 23 1.08 -18.05 4.52
N GLY A 24 0.48 -16.87 4.48
CA GLY A 24 0.74 -15.84 5.48
C GLY A 24 -0.21 -16.08 6.63
N ASN A 25 0.31 -16.40 7.81
CA ASN A 25 -0.49 -16.30 9.03
C ASN A 25 -0.91 -14.82 9.16
N PRO A 26 -2.20 -14.47 9.30
CA PRO A 26 -2.57 -13.10 9.64
C PRO A 26 -2.09 -12.85 11.07
N GLY A 27 -0.83 -12.44 11.20
CA GLY A 27 -0.33 -11.79 12.40
C GLY A 27 -1.28 -10.63 12.71
N ARG A 28 -1.64 -10.50 13.98
CA ARG A 28 -2.61 -9.55 14.52
C ARG A 28 -2.58 -8.23 13.74
N HIS A 29 -3.72 -7.88 13.14
CA HIS A 29 -3.92 -6.55 12.58
C HIS A 29 -3.95 -5.54 13.73
N HIS A 30 -2.81 -4.92 14.02
CA HIS A 30 -2.79 -3.68 14.79
C HIS A 30 -3.35 -2.58 13.86
N GLN A 31 -4.67 -2.36 13.94
CA GLN A 31 -5.29 -1.14 13.42
C GLN A 31 -4.74 0.04 14.23
N GLY A 32 -3.61 0.62 13.82
CA GLY A 32 -3.02 1.68 14.64
C GLY A 32 -1.83 2.43 14.04
N ALA A 33 -1.70 2.52 12.73
CA ALA A 33 -0.47 3.06 12.16
C ALA A 33 -0.63 3.99 10.95
N GLN A 34 -1.79 4.63 10.83
CA GLN A 34 -1.94 5.86 10.06
C GLN A 34 -2.53 6.93 10.98
N LEU A 35 -1.77 8.02 11.18
CA LEU A 35 -2.15 9.11 12.09
C LEU A 35 -2.84 10.26 11.34
N ILE A 36 -2.52 10.48 10.06
CA ILE A 36 -3.17 11.49 9.21
C ILE A 36 -4.44 10.89 8.59
N THR A 37 -5.46 10.69 9.43
CA THR A 37 -6.79 10.22 9.02
C THR A 37 -7.78 11.38 8.98
N LYS A 38 -9.01 11.12 8.51
CA LYS A 38 -10.06 12.15 8.42
C LYS A 38 -10.46 12.66 9.81
N ASP A 39 -10.46 11.77 10.80
CA ASP A 39 -10.92 12.07 12.15
C ASP A 39 -9.84 12.75 12.98
N MET A 40 -8.56 12.45 12.72
CA MET A 40 -7.44 12.97 13.50
C MET A 40 -6.82 14.24 12.89
N SER A 41 -6.73 14.33 11.55
CA SER A 41 -6.12 15.48 10.86
C SER A 41 -6.82 15.75 9.53
N PRO A 42 -8.04 16.32 9.55
CA PRO A 42 -8.90 16.45 8.37
C PRO A 42 -8.29 17.30 7.26
N GLY A 43 -7.60 18.39 7.61
CA GLY A 43 -6.98 19.30 6.64
C GLY A 43 -5.85 18.63 5.86
N LEU A 44 -4.91 18.00 6.58
CA LEU A 44 -3.79 17.29 5.94
C LEU A 44 -4.27 16.05 5.20
N ASN A 45 -5.26 15.32 5.71
CA ASN A 45 -5.84 14.20 4.99
C ASN A 45 -6.50 14.65 3.67
N SER A 46 -7.23 15.77 3.68
CA SER A 46 -7.80 16.33 2.45
C SER A 46 -6.72 16.66 1.41
N GLY A 47 -5.62 17.28 1.85
CA GLY A 47 -4.46 17.53 0.98
C GLY A 47 -3.84 16.25 0.43
N LEU A 48 -3.69 15.22 1.27
CA LEU A 48 -3.15 13.92 0.84
C LEU A 48 -4.04 13.18 -0.15
N SER A 49 -5.36 13.23 0.06
CA SER A 49 -6.33 12.52 -0.75
C SER A 49 -6.59 13.22 -2.09
N SER A 50 -6.39 14.53 -2.16
CA SER A 50 -6.60 15.33 -3.38
C SER A 50 -5.34 15.45 -4.25
N ALA A 51 -4.14 15.30 -3.65
CA ALA A 51 -2.89 15.42 -4.38
C ALA A 51 -2.75 14.35 -5.47
N THR A 52 -2.46 14.79 -6.69
CA THR A 52 -2.30 13.93 -7.86
C THR A 52 -0.93 14.13 -8.47
N TYR A 53 -0.27 13.02 -8.82
CA TYR A 53 0.99 13.03 -9.55
C TYR A 53 0.79 13.55 -10.98
N THR A 54 1.58 14.55 -11.39
CA THR A 54 1.47 15.20 -12.71
C THR A 54 2.73 15.11 -13.56
N GLY A 55 3.81 14.51 -13.03
CA GLY A 55 5.04 14.30 -13.77
C GLY A 55 4.97 13.25 -14.90
N PRO A 56 6.05 13.07 -15.68
CA PRO A 56 6.17 12.00 -16.66
C PRO A 56 6.16 10.61 -15.99
N ALA A 57 6.02 9.53 -16.76
CA ALA A 57 6.09 8.18 -16.19
C ALA A 57 7.40 7.98 -15.36
N PRO A 58 7.30 7.58 -14.07
CA PRO A 58 8.49 7.45 -13.22
C PRO A 58 9.49 6.42 -13.75
N ARG A 59 10.77 6.78 -13.78
CA ARG A 59 11.88 5.92 -14.24
C ARG A 59 12.63 5.22 -13.11
N TYR A 60 12.49 5.72 -11.89
CA TYR A 60 13.26 5.29 -10.73
C TYR A 60 12.33 4.84 -9.60
N VAL A 61 12.82 3.92 -8.76
CA VAL A 61 12.14 3.51 -7.53
C VAL A 61 13.11 3.62 -6.36
N VAL A 62 12.61 4.07 -5.21
CA VAL A 62 13.37 4.14 -3.96
C VAL A 62 12.60 3.36 -2.90
N SER A 63 13.27 2.45 -2.21
CA SER A 63 12.72 1.69 -1.09
C SER A 63 13.52 1.98 0.16
N VAL A 64 12.85 2.52 1.19
CA VAL A 64 13.50 2.90 2.45
C VAL A 64 12.82 2.14 3.60
N PRO A 65 13.47 1.13 4.19
CA PRO A 65 12.95 0.49 5.40
C PRO A 65 13.14 1.44 6.59
N ILE A 66 12.06 1.65 7.37
CA ILE A 66 12.08 2.54 8.53
C ILE A 66 11.76 1.73 9.79
N LYS A 67 12.63 1.85 10.80
CA LYS A 67 12.40 1.34 12.15
C LYS A 67 12.40 2.50 13.14
N LYS A 68 11.29 2.67 13.85
CA LYS A 68 11.19 3.63 14.96
C LYS A 68 11.62 2.95 16.26
N ASP A 69 12.21 3.72 17.17
CA ASP A 69 12.74 3.21 18.44
C ASP A 69 11.65 3.04 19.51
N ALA A 70 12.04 2.55 20.69
CA ALA A 70 11.13 2.37 21.81
C ALA A 70 10.58 3.70 22.34
N ALA A 71 11.36 4.78 22.29
CA ALA A 71 10.92 6.10 22.71
C ALA A 71 9.72 6.56 21.87
N TRP A 72 9.79 6.39 20.54
CA TRP A 72 8.64 6.65 19.66
C TRP A 72 7.40 5.85 20.07
N TRP A 73 7.54 4.55 20.34
CA TRP A 73 6.38 3.69 20.63
C TRP A 73 5.77 3.95 22.01
N ASN A 74 6.54 4.51 22.94
CA ASN A 74 6.07 4.89 24.27
C ASN A 74 5.41 6.28 24.33
N MET A 75 5.50 7.09 23.27
CA MET A 75 4.77 8.35 23.16
C MET A 75 3.27 8.11 23.09
N SER A 76 2.51 9.10 23.57
CA SER A 76 1.06 9.13 23.41
C SER A 76 0.66 9.20 21.92
N ILE A 77 -0.62 8.97 21.64
CA ILE A 77 -1.13 9.13 20.26
C ILE A 77 -1.03 10.58 19.81
N ASP A 78 -1.32 11.54 20.69
CA ASP A 78 -1.34 12.97 20.37
C ASP A 78 0.06 13.51 20.05
N GLU A 79 1.07 13.12 20.83
CA GLU A 79 2.47 13.48 20.55
C GLU A 79 2.94 12.94 19.20
N ARG A 80 2.61 11.67 18.91
CA ARG A 80 2.96 11.08 17.61
C ARG A 80 2.18 11.71 16.46
N LEU A 81 0.92 12.09 16.70
CA LEU A 81 0.11 12.81 15.71
C LEU A 81 0.77 14.13 15.36
N ALA A 82 1.12 14.96 16.34
CA ALA A 82 1.79 16.25 16.11
C ALA A 82 3.09 16.08 15.28
N LEU A 83 3.91 15.09 15.60
CA LEU A 83 5.13 14.78 14.83
C LEU A 83 4.82 14.30 13.40
N MET A 84 3.73 13.55 13.20
CA MET A 84 3.30 13.14 11.87
C MET A 84 2.69 14.30 11.06
N GLU A 85 2.05 15.26 11.71
CA GLU A 85 1.56 16.48 11.07
C GLU A 85 2.72 17.34 10.60
N GLU A 86 3.74 17.53 11.45
CA GLU A 86 5.00 18.20 11.11
C GLU A 86 5.71 17.53 9.92
N HIS A 87 5.75 16.20 9.89
CA HIS A 87 6.28 15.45 8.73
C HIS A 87 5.44 15.66 7.46
N THR A 88 4.11 15.72 7.59
CA THR A 88 3.22 15.72 6.43
C THR A 88 3.13 17.09 5.76
N ALA A 89 3.07 18.18 6.54
CA ALA A 89 2.87 19.53 6.03
C ALA A 89 3.87 19.93 4.90
N PRO A 90 5.20 19.79 5.06
CA PRO A 90 6.14 20.15 4.00
C PRO A 90 6.19 19.11 2.87
N THR A 91 5.74 17.86 3.11
CA THR A 91 5.87 16.79 2.11
C THR A 91 4.75 16.79 1.06
N LEU A 92 3.63 17.47 1.33
CA LEU A 92 2.49 17.59 0.40
C LEU A 92 2.91 18.15 -0.96
N ALA A 93 3.78 19.16 -0.96
CA ALA A 93 4.25 19.81 -2.17
C ALA A 93 4.99 18.85 -3.14
N TYR A 94 5.53 17.73 -2.64
CA TYR A 94 6.24 16.76 -3.48
C TYR A 94 5.33 15.74 -4.15
N LEU A 95 4.05 15.65 -3.79
CA LEU A 95 3.16 14.60 -4.31
C LEU A 95 2.84 14.76 -5.81
N VAL A 96 3.02 15.96 -6.36
CA VAL A 96 2.98 16.18 -7.82
C VAL A 96 4.12 15.48 -8.56
N ASN A 97 5.24 15.24 -7.86
CA ASN A 97 6.51 14.73 -8.42
C ASN A 97 6.97 13.39 -7.85
N VAL A 98 6.38 12.90 -6.76
CA VAL A 98 6.78 11.68 -6.07
C VAL A 98 5.54 10.86 -5.69
N LYS A 99 5.43 9.66 -6.24
CA LYS A 99 4.45 8.66 -5.79
C LYS A 99 4.97 7.98 -4.53
N ARG A 100 4.13 7.85 -3.51
CA ARG A 100 4.49 7.17 -2.25
C ARG A 100 3.52 6.05 -1.90
N LYS A 101 4.05 5.01 -1.27
CA LYS A 101 3.27 3.92 -0.68
C LYS A 101 3.96 3.44 0.59
N PHE A 102 3.19 3.32 1.66
CA PHE A 102 3.69 2.93 2.97
C PHE A 102 3.19 1.51 3.31
N TYR A 103 4.05 0.72 3.94
CA TYR A 103 3.79 -0.64 4.40
C TYR A 103 4.19 -0.74 5.86
N HIS A 104 3.46 -1.59 6.61
CA HIS A 104 3.73 -1.92 8.01
C HIS A 104 4.38 -3.30 8.12
#